data_AF-A0A9X9ETE9-F1
#
_entry.id   AF-A0A9X9ETE9-F1
#
_cell.length_a   1.000
_cell.length_b   1.000
_cell.length_c   1.000
_cell.angle_alpha   90.00
_cell.angle_beta   90.00
_cell.angle_gamma   90.00
#
_symmetry.space_group_name_H-M   'P 1'
#
loop_
_entity.id
_entity.type
_entity.pdbx_description
1 polymer ?
#
loop_
_entity_poly.entity_id
_entity_poly.type
_entity_poly.pdbx_seq_one_letter_code
_entity_poly.pdbx_strand_id
1 'polypeptide(L)'
;MNIKKLLLSQIEKVVFDLRYDFLYEDEYGELLCQVIQRDSSGSIESTPISFHLRINEEKGTGQLIYYQAQGEMNRQSFSIENPDTILANLTFITGVLKSDPISQTK
;
A
#
# COMPACT_ATOMS: atom_id res chain seq x y z
N MET A 1 -1.15 1.57 21.38
CA MET A 1 -1.68 1.15 20.06
C MET A 1 -0.56 1.30 19.06
N ASN A 2 -0.33 0.33 18.17
CA ASN A 2 0.74 0.42 17.15
C ASN A 2 0.08 0.71 15.81
N ILE A 3 0.13 1.98 15.39
CA ILE A 3 -0.63 2.49 14.24
C ILE A 3 -0.03 1.95 12.94
N LYS A 4 1.30 1.81 12.88
CA LYS A 4 2.00 1.08 11.82
C LYS A 4 1.39 -0.30 11.60
N LYS A 5 1.33 -1.13 12.65
CA LYS A 5 0.81 -2.50 12.54
C LYS A 5 -0.66 -2.52 12.13
N LEU A 6 -1.47 -1.59 12.63
CA LEU A 6 -2.86 -1.45 12.20
C LEU A 6 -2.95 -1.16 10.70
N LEU A 7 -2.26 -0.12 10.22
CA LEU A 7 -2.30 0.28 8.81
C LEU A 7 -1.80 -0.83 7.89
N LEU A 8 -0.66 -1.45 8.21
CA LEU A 8 -0.13 -2.58 7.45
C LEU A 8 -1.14 -3.73 7.37
N SER A 9 -1.78 -4.10 8.48
CA SER A 9 -2.78 -5.17 8.47
C SER A 9 -4.02 -4.85 7.62
N GLN A 10 -4.44 -3.58 7.58
CA GLN A 10 -5.57 -3.17 6.74
C GLN A 10 -5.20 -3.17 5.27
N ILE A 11 -3.99 -2.70 4.93
CA ILE A 11 -3.50 -2.73 3.54
C ILE A 11 -3.32 -4.16 3.07
N GLU A 12 -2.65 -5.01 3.86
CA GLU A 12 -2.46 -6.43 3.57
C GLU A 12 -3.79 -7.12 3.26
N LYS A 13 -4.79 -6.91 4.12
CA LYS A 13 -6.14 -7.46 3.91
C LYS A 13 -6.75 -7.00 2.59
N VAL A 14 -6.70 -5.70 2.29
CA VAL A 14 -7.27 -5.13 1.06
C VAL A 14 -6.60 -5.71 -0.19
N VAL A 15 -5.27 -5.80 -0.22
CA VAL A 15 -4.56 -6.29 -1.41
C VAL A 15 -4.66 -7.80 -1.56
N PHE A 16 -4.72 -8.54 -0.45
CA PHE A 16 -4.99 -9.97 -0.45
C PHE A 16 -6.37 -10.31 -1.02
N ASP A 17 -7.41 -9.54 -0.65
CA ASP A 17 -8.76 -9.68 -1.22
C ASP A 17 -8.79 -9.42 -2.74
N LEU A 18 -7.79 -8.70 -3.26
CA LEU A 18 -7.57 -8.43 -4.69
C LEU A 18 -6.59 -9.41 -5.36
N ARG A 19 -6.15 -10.47 -4.66
CA ARG A 19 -5.20 -11.50 -5.16
C ARG A 19 -3.78 -11.00 -5.40
N TYR A 20 -3.35 -9.98 -4.67
CA TYR A 20 -1.95 -9.55 -4.62
C TYR A 20 -1.31 -9.94 -3.29
N ASP A 21 0.00 -10.08 -3.28
CA ASP A 21 0.77 -10.19 -2.04
C ASP A 21 1.27 -8.81 -1.59
N PHE A 22 1.48 -8.69 -0.28
CA PHE A 22 1.99 -7.49 0.36
C PHE A 22 3.35 -7.77 1.00
N LEU A 23 4.35 -7.01 0.61
CA LEU A 23 5.69 -7.04 1.18
C LEU A 23 5.99 -5.70 1.84
N TYR A 24 6.69 -5.72 2.98
CA TYR A 24 7.20 -4.50 3.58
C TYR A 24 8.51 -4.76 4.32
N GLU A 25 9.38 -3.78 4.31
CA GLU A 25 10.68 -3.79 5.00
C GLU A 25 10.85 -2.48 5.78
N ASP A 26 11.36 -2.61 7.01
CA ASP A 26 11.67 -1.48 7.88
C ASP A 26 13.17 -1.19 7.76
N GLU A 27 13.53 -0.25 6.88
CA GLU A 27 14.91 0.16 6.65
C GLU A 27 15.11 1.61 7.08
N TYR A 28 16.08 1.83 7.99
CA TYR A 28 16.52 3.18 8.40
C TYR A 28 15.39 4.11 8.89
N GLY A 29 14.31 3.57 9.44
CA GLY A 29 13.16 4.34 9.95
C GLY A 29 12.17 4.76 8.86
N GLU A 30 12.34 4.30 7.62
CA GLU A 30 11.36 4.39 6.56
C GLU A 30 10.83 3.00 6.23
N LEU A 31 9.50 2.88 6.20
CA LEU A 31 8.86 1.61 5.88
C LEU A 31 8.57 1.56 4.39
N LEU A 32 9.34 0.77 3.65
CA LEU A 32 9.10 0.51 2.23
C LEU A 32 8.09 -0.62 2.09
N CYS A 33 7.04 -0.37 1.32
CA CYS A 33 5.96 -1.32 1.09
C CYS A 33 5.80 -1.57 -0.41
N GLN A 34 5.50 -2.80 -0.78
CA GLN A 34 5.27 -3.21 -2.16
C GLN A 34 4.05 -4.12 -2.23
N VAL A 35 3.20 -3.86 -3.22
CA VAL A 35 2.14 -4.79 -3.61
C VAL A 35 2.63 -5.49 -4.86
N ILE A 36 2.66 -6.82 -4.84
CA ILE A 36 3.20 -7.63 -5.92
C ILE A 36 2.17 -8.64 -6.41
N GLN A 37 2.25 -8.97 -7.69
CA GLN A 37 1.56 -10.10 -8.29
C GLN A 37 2.56 -11.24 -8.50
N ARG A 38 2.15 -12.46 -8.20
CA ARG A 38 2.94 -13.66 -8.47
C ARG A 38 2.33 -14.47 -9.59
N ASP A 39 3.20 -15.07 -10.40
CA ASP A 39 2.79 -16.08 -11.37
C ASP A 39 2.52 -17.45 -10.70
N SER A 40 2.13 -18.43 -11.49
CA SER A 40 1.87 -19.79 -11.00
C SER A 40 3.10 -20.52 -10.44
N SER A 41 4.32 -20.04 -10.72
CA SER A 41 5.57 -20.57 -10.15
C SER A 41 5.90 -19.97 -8.78
N GLY A 42 5.16 -18.93 -8.36
CA GLY A 42 5.46 -18.14 -7.17
C GLY A 42 6.50 -17.05 -7.41
N SER A 43 6.93 -16.82 -8.65
CA SER A 43 7.85 -15.73 -9.01
C SER A 43 7.08 -14.41 -9.06
N ILE A 44 7.78 -13.28 -8.83
CA ILE A 44 7.17 -11.96 -8.97
C ILE A 44 6.94 -11.68 -10.46
N GLU A 45 5.68 -11.56 -10.85
CA GLU A 45 5.26 -11.20 -12.21
C GLU A 45 5.27 -9.68 -12.38
N SER A 46 4.76 -8.94 -11.39
CA SER A 46 4.66 -7.48 -11.44
C SER A 46 4.64 -6.86 -10.04
N THR A 47 5.01 -5.58 -9.97
CA THR A 47 4.89 -4.72 -8.79
C THR A 47 4.02 -3.51 -9.14
N PRO A 48 2.69 -3.64 -9.14
CA PRO A 48 1.76 -2.59 -9.58
C PRO A 48 1.89 -1.27 -8.83
N ILE A 49 2.24 -1.34 -7.53
CA ILE A 49 2.44 -0.15 -6.70
C ILE A 49 3.47 -0.43 -5.60
N SER A 50 4.36 0.53 -5.39
CA SER A 50 5.24 0.60 -4.22
C SER A 50 4.93 1.88 -3.45
N PHE A 51 5.16 1.91 -2.14
CA PHE A 51 5.00 3.14 -1.38
C PHE A 51 5.86 3.19 -0.12
N HIS A 52 6.25 4.41 0.26
CA HIS A 52 6.82 4.68 1.57
C HIS A 52 5.72 5.02 2.56
N LEU A 53 5.76 4.38 3.73
CA LEU A 53 4.91 4.70 4.85
C LEU A 53 5.71 5.42 5.93
N ARG A 54 5.46 6.73 6.06
CA ARG A 54 6.03 7.58 7.12
C ARG A 54 4.99 7.78 8.20
N ILE A 55 5.33 7.45 9.44
CA ILE A 55 4.39 7.49 10.57
C ILE A 55 4.99 8.25 11.74
N ASN A 56 4.21 9.18 12.28
CA ASN A 56 4.40 9.71 13.62
C ASN A 56 3.45 8.96 14.56
N GLU A 57 3.96 7.94 15.26
CA GLU A 57 3.17 7.10 16.18
C GLU A 57 2.60 7.91 17.35
N GLU A 58 3.33 8.92 17.85
CA GLU A 58 2.89 9.74 18.98
C GLU A 58 1.65 10.58 18.63
N LYS A 59 1.62 11.14 17.42
CA LYS A 59 0.51 11.97 16.93
C LYS A 59 -0.57 11.18 16.19
N GLY A 60 -0.30 9.92 15.87
CA GLY A 60 -1.16 9.09 15.03
C GLY A 60 -1.43 9.67 13.65
N THR A 61 -0.43 10.33 13.09
CA THR A 61 -0.48 10.93 11.75
C THR A 61 0.64 10.39 10.89
N GLY A 62 0.50 10.49 9.57
CA GLY A 62 1.58 10.11 8.69
C GLY A 62 1.27 10.38 7.24
N GLN A 63 2.03 9.73 6.37
CA GLN A 63 1.93 9.89 4.93
C GLN A 63 2.31 8.59 4.21
N LEU A 64 1.54 8.27 3.17
CA LEU A 64 1.90 7.30 2.15
C LEU A 64 2.35 8.06 0.91
N ILE A 65 3.51 7.68 0.38
CA ILE A 65 4.08 8.24 -0.84
C ILE A 65 4.14 7.10 -1.85
N TYR A 66 3.35 7.18 -2.91
CA TYR A 66 3.13 6.09 -3.86
C TYR A 66 4.02 6.26 -5.09
N TYR A 67 4.54 5.15 -5.59
CA TYR A 67 5.47 5.08 -6.71
C TYR A 67 5.07 4.00 -7.71
N GLN A 68 5.37 4.29 -8.98
CA GLN A 68 5.44 3.34 -10.09
C GLN A 68 6.78 3.51 -10.82
N ALA A 69 7.02 2.74 -11.88
CA ALA A 69 8.27 2.78 -12.64
C ALA A 69 8.65 4.19 -13.14
N GLN A 70 7.68 5.07 -13.35
CA GLN A 70 7.87 6.45 -13.83
C GLN A 70 8.16 7.46 -12.71
N GLY A 71 8.09 7.05 -11.44
CA GLY A 71 8.36 7.89 -10.27
C GLY A 71 7.19 8.01 -9.29
N GLU A 72 7.20 9.08 -8.49
CA GLU A 72 6.13 9.39 -7.52
C GLU A 72 4.83 9.69 -8.29
N MET A 73 3.78 8.92 -8.00
CA MET A 73 2.47 9.08 -8.63
C MET A 73 1.51 9.90 -7.78
N ASN A 74 1.60 9.77 -6.45
CA ASN A 74 0.69 10.39 -5.51
C ASN A 74 1.29 10.40 -4.10
N ARG A 75 0.81 11.31 -3.27
CA ARG A 75 1.21 11.46 -1.88
C ARG A 75 0.00 11.83 -1.05
N GLN A 76 -0.33 11.01 -0.05
CA GLN A 76 -1.52 11.18 0.77
C GLN A 76 -1.17 11.10 2.25
N SER A 77 -1.63 12.10 3.01
CA SER A 77 -1.52 12.08 4.47
C SER A 77 -2.65 11.26 5.09
N PHE A 78 -2.42 10.79 6.31
CA PHE A 78 -3.46 10.18 7.14
C PHE A 78 -3.41 10.70 8.58
N SER A 79 -4.54 10.62 9.27
CA SER A 79 -4.69 10.88 10.71
C SER A 79 -5.68 9.89 11.31
N ILE A 80 -5.35 9.29 12.45
CA ILE A 80 -6.29 8.43 13.20
C ILE A 80 -7.50 9.19 13.75
N GLU A 81 -7.35 10.51 13.97
CA GLU A 81 -8.45 11.39 14.40
C GLU A 81 -9.41 11.70 13.25
N ASN A 82 -8.99 11.45 12.00
CA ASN A 82 -9.82 11.59 10.82
C ASN A 82 -9.76 10.31 9.96
N PRO A 83 -10.53 9.26 10.31
CA PRO A 83 -10.52 7.96 9.64
C PRO A 83 -10.79 8.02 8.13
N ASP A 84 -11.49 9.05 7.63
CA ASP A 84 -11.73 9.23 6.20
C ASP A 84 -10.43 9.36 5.41
N THR A 85 -9.38 9.92 6.04
CA THR A 85 -8.05 9.98 5.42
C THR A 85 -7.42 8.61 5.26
N ILE A 86 -7.64 7.68 6.21
CA ILE A 86 -7.17 6.28 6.11
C ILE A 86 -7.96 5.57 5.01
N LEU A 87 -9.28 5.74 4.97
CA LEU A 87 -10.13 5.17 3.93
C LEU A 87 -9.76 5.67 2.53
N ALA A 88 -9.40 6.95 2.39
CA ALA A 88 -8.92 7.52 1.14
C ALA A 88 -7.65 6.83 0.65
N ASN A 89 -6.69 6.56 1.53
CA ASN A 89 -5.46 5.82 1.20
C ASN A 89 -5.77 4.38 0.74
N LEU A 90 -6.65 3.65 1.45
CA LEU A 90 -7.06 2.30 1.08
C LEU A 90 -7.83 2.27 -0.26
N THR A 91 -8.67 3.28 -0.48
CA THR A 91 -9.42 3.44 -1.73
C THR A 91 -8.48 3.73 -2.89
N PHE A 92 -7.46 4.55 -2.68
CA PHE A 92 -6.45 4.83 -3.70
C PHE A 92 -5.71 3.56 -4.12
N ILE A 93 -5.20 2.77 -3.15
CA ILE A 93 -4.54 1.47 -3.41
C ILE A 93 -5.48 0.55 -4.22
N THR A 94 -6.73 0.42 -3.77
CA THR A 94 -7.74 -0.39 -4.48
C THR A 94 -7.99 0.09 -5.90
N GLY A 95 -8.06 1.41 -6.09
CA GLY A 95 -8.25 2.04 -7.40
C GLY A 95 -7.15 1.65 -8.36
N VAL A 96 -5.88 1.85 -7.96
CA VAL A 96 -4.70 1.52 -8.76
C VAL A 96 -4.71 0.04 -9.17
N LEU A 97 -4.92 -0.87 -8.22
CA LEU A 97 -4.89 -2.32 -8.45
C LEU A 97 -6.04 -2.80 -9.35
N LYS A 98 -7.21 -2.16 -9.30
CA LYS A 98 -8.34 -2.52 -10.18
C LYS A 98 -8.24 -1.92 -11.59
N SER A 99 -7.52 -0.82 -11.75
CA SER A 99 -7.28 -0.20 -13.05
C SER A 99 -6.17 -0.86 -13.86
N ASP A 100 -5.42 -1.79 -13.27
CA ASP A 100 -4.39 -2.53 -13.99
C ASP A 100 -5.03 -3.47 -15.04
N PRO A 101 -4.64 -3.43 -16.33
CA PRO A 101 -5.34 -4.13 -17.42
C PRO A 101 -5.38 -5.67 -17.27
N ILE A 102 -4.55 -6.22 -16.40
CA ILE A 102 -4.38 -7.67 -16.21
C ILE A 102 -5.62 -8.30 -15.53
N SER A 103 -6.48 -7.50 -14.89
CA SER A 103 -7.75 -7.98 -14.30
C SER A 103 -8.88 -8.23 -15.31
N GLN A 104 -8.70 -7.96 -16.61
CA GLN A 104 -9.77 -8.11 -17.62
C GLN A 104 -9.74 -9.40 -18.44
N THR A 105 -8.74 -10.26 -18.28
CA THR A 105 -8.74 -11.59 -18.89
C THR A 105 -9.29 -12.64 -17.92
N LYS A 106 -10.62 -12.78 -17.94
CA LYS A 106 -11.33 -13.98 -17.49
C LYS A 106 -11.88 -14.73 -18.69
#